data_AF-A0A7X7LD33-F1
#
_entry.id   AF-A0A7X7LD33-F1
#
_cell.length_a   1.000
_cell.length_b   1.000
_cell.length_c   1.000
_cell.angle_alpha   90.00
_cell.angle_beta   90.00
_cell.angle_gamma   90.00
#
_symmetry.space_group_name_H-M   'P 1'
#
loop_
_entity.id
_entity.type
_entity.pdbx_description
1 polymer ?
#
loop_
_entity_poly.entity_id
_entity_poly.type
_entity_poly.pdbx_seq_one_letter_code
_entity_poly.pdbx_strand_id
1 'polypeptide(L)'
;MNTLRLTFGCILLCAAIAAAAPETIYLKSGKTYTGTIVKADEKELTIETTAGVLSFPWRSLDERTVRKHNEELWKEMKAEEFRQKGYVEYKGKWMTPQTKQVL
;
A
#
# COMPACT_ATOMS: atom_id res chain seq x y z
N MET A 1 -49.71 -1.03 14.59
CA MET A 1 -48.88 0.06 14.01
C MET A 1 -48.47 0.98 15.14
N ASN A 2 -47.27 0.79 15.69
CA ASN A 2 -46.67 1.72 16.64
C ASN A 2 -45.28 2.09 16.11
N THR A 3 -45.20 3.26 15.52
CA THR A 3 -44.02 3.83 14.86
C THR A 3 -42.94 4.10 15.89
N LEU A 4 -41.85 3.32 15.80
CA LEU A 4 -40.63 3.51 16.56
C LEU A 4 -39.97 4.82 16.10
N ARG A 5 -40.04 5.86 16.93
CA ARG A 5 -39.29 7.11 16.73
C ARG A 5 -37.82 6.83 17.07
N LEU A 6 -36.99 6.62 16.05
CA LEU A 6 -35.53 6.68 16.19
C LEU A 6 -35.14 8.15 16.42
N THR A 7 -35.02 8.55 17.68
CA THR A 7 -34.35 9.80 18.03
C THR A 7 -32.86 9.64 17.73
N PHE A 8 -32.37 10.47 16.81
CA PHE A 8 -30.96 10.73 16.52
C PHE A 8 -30.25 11.16 17.82
N GLY A 9 -29.78 10.18 18.59
CA GLY A 9 -28.86 10.37 19.69
C GLY A 9 -27.48 10.61 19.10
N CYS A 10 -27.07 11.88 19.11
CA CYS A 10 -25.71 12.33 18.86
C CYS A 10 -24.76 11.69 19.89
N ILE A 11 -24.41 10.42 19.70
CA ILE A 11 -23.30 9.78 20.41
C ILE A 11 -22.05 10.37 19.77
N LEU A 12 -21.59 11.47 20.38
CA LEU A 12 -20.21 11.94 20.34
C LEU A 12 -19.31 10.82 20.89
N LEU A 13 -19.12 9.79 20.08
CA LEU A 13 -17.98 8.90 20.19
C LEU A 13 -16.80 9.74 19.69
N CYS A 14 -16.19 10.52 20.59
CA CYS A 14 -14.82 10.97 20.39
C CYS A 14 -13.96 9.71 20.31
N ALA A 15 -13.90 9.12 19.11
CA ALA A 15 -12.89 8.16 18.76
C ALA A 15 -11.57 8.88 19.01
N ALA A 16 -10.80 8.38 19.98
CA ALA A 16 -9.44 8.82 20.17
C ALA A 16 -8.75 8.72 18.81
N ILE A 17 -8.51 9.86 18.17
CA ILE A 17 -7.80 9.91 16.90
C ILE A 17 -6.39 9.52 17.28
N ALA A 18 -6.04 8.24 17.08
CA ALA A 18 -4.67 7.79 17.25
C ALA A 18 -3.83 8.67 16.32
N ALA A 19 -3.01 9.55 16.91
CA ALA A 19 -2.11 10.40 16.15
C ALA A 19 -1.06 9.50 15.51
N ALA A 20 -1.33 9.05 14.29
CA ALA A 20 -0.38 8.29 13.51
C ALA A 20 0.80 9.21 13.18
N ALA A 21 2.01 8.78 13.56
CA ALA A 21 3.22 9.54 13.35
C ALA A 21 3.40 9.85 11.85
N PRO A 22 3.92 11.03 11.49
CA PRO A 22 4.17 11.35 10.10
C PRO A 22 5.21 10.40 9.52
N GLU A 23 4.90 9.84 8.35
CA GLU A 23 5.73 8.92 7.61
C GLU A 23 6.16 9.55 6.28
N THR A 24 7.31 9.13 5.77
CA THR A 24 7.81 9.54 4.46
C THR A 24 7.50 8.47 3.42
N ILE A 25 6.81 8.87 2.36
CA ILE A 25 6.60 8.04 1.16
C ILE A 25 7.52 8.50 0.02
N TYR A 26 7.90 7.55 -0.82
CA TYR A 26 8.81 7.72 -1.94
C TYR A 26 8.08 7.38 -3.23
N LEU A 27 8.16 8.24 -4.24
CA LEU A 27 7.64 8.00 -5.58
C LEU A 27 8.75 7.50 -6.50
N LYS A 28 8.37 6.72 -7.52
CA LYS A 28 9.31 6.28 -8.59
C LYS A 28 9.97 7.45 -9.32
N SER A 29 9.32 8.61 -9.36
CA SER A 29 9.87 9.83 -9.96
C SER A 29 11.01 10.45 -9.13
N GLY A 30 11.33 9.90 -7.96
CA GLY A 30 12.30 10.48 -7.01
C GLY A 30 11.72 11.52 -6.05
N LYS A 31 10.43 11.90 -6.20
CA LYS A 31 9.76 12.81 -5.27
C LYS A 31 9.44 12.11 -3.95
N THR A 32 9.38 12.88 -2.87
CA THR A 32 9.01 12.39 -1.54
C THR A 32 7.92 13.27 -0.94
N TYR A 33 7.07 12.65 -0.11
CA TYR A 33 6.07 13.34 0.67
C TYR A 33 6.12 12.84 2.11
N THR A 34 5.95 13.74 3.06
CA THR A 34 5.91 13.43 4.49
C THR A 34 4.57 13.87 5.06
N GLY A 35 3.93 12.98 5.80
CA GLY A 35 2.59 13.19 6.32
C GLY A 35 2.04 11.93 6.94
N THR A 36 0.80 11.98 7.40
CA THR A 36 0.15 10.85 8.05
C THR A 36 -0.58 10.01 7.01
N ILE A 37 -0.35 8.69 7.00
CA ILE A 37 -1.12 7.79 6.13
C ILE A 37 -2.53 7.70 6.69
N VAL A 38 -3.51 8.14 5.90
CA VAL A 38 -4.93 8.15 6.30
C VAL A 38 -5.71 7.01 5.66
N LYS A 39 -5.20 6.43 4.56
CA LYS A 39 -5.82 5.29 3.89
C LYS A 39 -4.79 4.52 3.07
N ALA A 40 -4.89 3.20 3.08
CA ALA A 40 -4.17 2.30 2.19
C ALA A 40 -5.12 1.15 1.84
N ASP A 41 -5.48 1.04 0.57
CA ASP A 41 -6.35 -0.03 0.06
C ASP A 41 -5.67 -0.78 -1.10
N GLU A 42 -6.41 -1.56 -1.88
CA GLU A 42 -5.84 -2.34 -3.00
C GLU A 42 -5.36 -1.48 -4.17
N LYS A 43 -5.87 -0.24 -4.33
CA LYS A 43 -5.64 0.61 -5.51
C LYS A 43 -4.63 1.72 -5.21
N GLU A 44 -4.75 2.34 -4.04
CA GLU A 44 -4.01 3.55 -3.71
C GLU A 44 -3.63 3.66 -2.24
N LEU A 45 -2.65 4.54 -2.01
CA LEU A 45 -2.25 5.03 -0.70
C LEU A 45 -2.55 6.53 -0.63
N THR A 46 -3.22 6.94 0.44
CA THR A 46 -3.56 8.34 0.71
C THR A 46 -2.80 8.83 1.94
N ILE A 47 -2.16 9.98 1.78
CA ILE A 47 -1.38 10.66 2.81
C ILE A 47 -1.94 12.06 3.03
N GLU A 48 -2.13 12.44 4.30
CA GLU A 48 -2.43 13.81 4.69
C GLU A 48 -1.12 14.53 5.02
N THR A 49 -0.81 15.57 4.24
CA THR A 49 0.36 16.42 4.43
C THR A 49 -0.07 17.80 4.91
N THR A 50 0.89 18.63 5.33
CA THR A 50 0.61 20.05 5.66
C THR A 50 -0.01 20.83 4.49
N ALA A 51 0.22 20.40 3.25
CA ALA A 51 -0.34 21.01 2.04
C ALA A 51 -1.71 20.45 1.64
N GLY A 52 -2.22 19.45 2.37
CA GLY A 52 -3.49 18.77 2.10
C GLY A 52 -3.33 17.27 1.87
N VAL A 53 -4.46 16.65 1.49
CA VAL A 53 -4.59 15.21 1.25
C VAL A 53 -4.17 14.86 -0.17
N LEU A 54 -3.28 13.88 -0.30
CA LEU A 54 -2.75 13.40 -1.57
C LEU A 54 -3.00 11.90 -1.69
N SER A 55 -3.58 11.46 -2.80
CA SER A 55 -3.74 10.03 -3.14
C SER A 55 -2.80 9.64 -4.28
N PHE A 56 -2.14 8.50 -4.12
CA PHE A 56 -1.22 7.95 -5.10
C PHE A 56 -1.59 6.51 -5.45
N PRO A 57 -1.70 6.15 -6.74
CA PRO A 57 -1.83 4.75 -7.12
C PRO A 57 -0.53 4.03 -6.75
N TRP A 58 -0.64 2.80 -6.22
CA TRP A 58 0.54 2.04 -5.77
C TRP A 58 1.63 1.90 -6.83
N ARG A 59 1.23 1.80 -8.10
CA ARG A 59 2.16 1.67 -9.23
C ARG A 59 3.06 2.88 -9.44
N SER A 60 2.70 4.05 -8.91
CA SER A 60 3.53 5.27 -8.94
C SER A 60 4.52 5.36 -7.77
N LEU A 61 4.31 4.56 -6.72
CA LEU A 61 5.14 4.55 -5.52
C LEU A 61 6.38 3.69 -5.73
N ASP A 62 7.47 4.14 -5.11
CA ASP A 62 8.74 3.43 -5.08
C ASP A 62 8.63 2.14 -4.28
N GLU A 63 9.45 1.14 -4.62
CA GLU A 63 9.43 -0.16 -3.96
C GLU A 63 9.59 -0.07 -2.43
N ARG A 64 10.32 0.93 -1.92
CA ARG A 64 10.53 1.13 -0.47
C ARG A 64 9.22 1.39 0.24
N THR A 65 8.36 2.22 -0.36
CA THR A 65 7.04 2.53 0.18
C THR A 65 6.09 1.36 -0.01
N VAL A 66 6.05 0.77 -1.20
CA VAL A 66 5.17 -0.38 -1.46
C VAL A 66 5.50 -1.53 -0.51
N ARG A 67 6.77 -1.91 -0.36
CA ARG A 67 7.21 -2.99 0.54
C ARG A 67 6.74 -2.78 1.98
N LYS A 68 6.73 -1.54 2.46
CA LYS A 68 6.39 -1.21 3.84
C LYS A 68 4.87 -1.22 4.09
N HIS A 69 4.09 -0.77 3.11
CA HIS A 69 2.65 -0.51 3.31
C HIS A 69 1.73 -1.45 2.52
N ASN A 70 2.27 -2.25 1.61
CA ASN A 70 1.55 -3.25 0.82
C ASN A 70 2.49 -4.40 0.42
N GLU A 71 2.76 -5.30 1.38
CA GLU A 71 3.69 -6.43 1.21
C GLU A 71 3.25 -7.37 0.07
N GLU A 72 1.95 -7.66 -0.02
CA GLU A 72 1.35 -8.52 -1.05
C GLU A 72 1.65 -7.98 -2.45
N LEU A 73 1.34 -6.71 -2.70
CA LEU A 73 1.63 -6.07 -3.98
C LEU A 73 3.13 -6.00 -4.26
N TRP A 74 3.96 -5.79 -3.24
CA TRP A 74 5.42 -5.82 -3.41
C TRP A 74 5.89 -7.20 -3.90
N LYS A 75 5.37 -8.30 -3.33
CA LYS A 75 5.68 -9.67 -3.78
C LYS A 75 5.29 -9.87 -5.24
N GLU A 76 4.09 -9.43 -5.62
CA GLU A 76 3.62 -9.52 -7.01
C GLU A 76 4.49 -8.70 -7.98
N MET A 77 4.82 -7.45 -7.62
CA MET A 77 5.68 -6.58 -8.42
C MET A 77 7.09 -7.18 -8.59
N LYS A 78 7.67 -7.75 -7.54
CA LYS A 78 8.97 -8.42 -7.62
C LYS A 78 8.93 -9.69 -8.46
N ALA A 79 7.85 -10.47 -8.34
CA ALA A 79 7.64 -11.65 -9.16
C ALA A 79 7.55 -11.29 -10.65
N GLU A 80 6.81 -10.22 -10.98
CA GLU A 80 6.70 -9.72 -12.36
C GLU A 80 8.04 -9.21 -12.88
N GLU A 81 8.80 -8.46 -12.09
CA GLU A 81 10.14 -8.01 -12.47
C GLU A 81 11.07 -9.21 -12.77
N PHE A 82 11.02 -10.25 -11.95
CA PHE A 82 11.79 -11.47 -12.18
C PHE A 82 11.36 -12.21 -13.44
N ARG A 83 10.06 -12.31 -13.71
CA ARG A 83 9.55 -12.86 -14.98
C ARG A 83 10.05 -12.06 -16.18
N GLN A 84 10.05 -10.73 -16.11
CA GLN A 84 10.55 -9.87 -17.19
C GLN A 84 12.06 -10.02 -17.41
N LYS A 85 12.81 -10.29 -16.34
CA LYS A 85 14.25 -10.61 -16.41
C LYS A 85 14.52 -12.06 -16.88
N GLY A 86 13.47 -12.82 -17.20
CA GLY A 86 13.58 -14.20 -17.70
C GLY A 86 13.76 -15.25 -16.61
N TYR A 87 13.56 -14.91 -15.33
CA TYR A 87 13.56 -15.89 -14.25
C TYR A 87 12.24 -16.65 -14.20
N VAL A 88 12.30 -17.90 -13.74
CA VAL A 88 11.16 -18.78 -13.50
C VAL A 88 11.19 -19.22 -12.05
N GLU A 89 10.02 -19.23 -11.41
CA GLU A 89 9.87 -19.81 -10.09
C GLU A 89 9.88 -21.34 -10.16
N TYR A 90 10.79 -21.97 -9.43
CA TYR A 90 10.90 -23.42 -9.31
C TYR A 90 11.12 -23.79 -7.86
N LYS A 91 10.19 -24.60 -7.30
CA LYS A 91 10.22 -25.03 -5.89
C LYS A 91 10.36 -23.86 -4.89
N GLY A 92 9.66 -22.75 -5.13
CA GLY A 92 9.69 -21.55 -4.28
C GLY A 92 10.98 -20.72 -4.40
N LYS A 93 11.81 -20.97 -5.42
CA LYS A 93 13.03 -20.20 -5.71
C LYS A 93 12.97 -19.61 -7.11
N TRP A 94 13.39 -18.36 -7.26
CA TRP A 94 13.55 -17.71 -8.55
C TRP A 94 14.87 -18.15 -9.19
N MET A 95 14.80 -18.75 -10.38
CA MET A 95 15.96 -19.33 -11.08
C MET A 95 15.98 -18.93 -12.56
N THR A 96 17.16 -18.91 -13.19
CA THR A 96 17.22 -18.78 -14.66
C THR A 96 16.87 -20.13 -15.31
N PRO A 97 16.37 -20.13 -16.57
CA PRO A 97 16.02 -21.36 -17.27
C PRO A 97 17.19 -22.33 -17.45
N GLN A 98 18.43 -21.83 -17.60
CA GLN A 98 19.61 -22.70 -17.71
C GLN A 98 19.86 -23.50 -16.43
N THR A 99 19.69 -22.88 -15.26
CA THR A 99 19.90 -23.55 -13.97
C THR A 99 18.81 -24.58 -13.68
N LYS A 100 17.58 -24.36 -14.19
CA LYS A 100 16.48 -25.35 -14.07
C LYS A 100 16.79 -26.67 -14.80
N GLN A 101 17.50 -26.64 -15.92
CA GLN A 101 17.80 -27.86 -16.70
C GLN A 101 18.79 -28.81 -16.02
N VAL A 102 19.50 -28.33 -14.99
CA VAL A 102 20.56 -29.09 -14.29
C VAL A 102 20.04 -29.72 -12.97
N LEU A 103 18.80 -29.39 -12.55
CA LEU A 103 18.16 -29.86 -11.31
C LEU A 103 16.99 -30.82 -11.56
#